data_AF-A0A9I9CLD6-F1
#
_entry.id   AF-A0A9I9CLD6-F1
#
_cell.length_a   1.000
_cell.length_b   1.000
_cell.length_c   1.000
_cell.angle_alpha   90.00
_cell.angle_beta   90.00
_cell.angle_gamma   90.00
#
_symmetry.space_group_name_H-M   'P 1'
#
loop_
_entity.id
_entity.type
_entity.pdbx_description
1 polymer ?
#
loop_
_entity_poly.entity_id
_entity_poly.type
_entity_poly.pdbx_seq_one_letter_code
_entity_poly.pdbx_strand_id
1 'polypeptide(L)'
;MVRGKVEMKRIENSTSRQVTFSKRRNGLLKKAYELSVLCDAEVSVIIFSQKGRLYEFSSSDMQKTIERYRKHGKEGQSNPFRSEGYMQQLKQEAEMTAKKIEQLEKSQQKLLGRGLDSCSFEELREIERQLVLSLTRIRETKAQLFKDQKEKLIEKIIVQ
;
A
#
# COMPACT_ATOMS: atom_id res chain seq x y z
N MET A 1 33.06 -30.02 21.26
CA MET A 1 32.03 -30.49 20.30
C MET A 1 32.56 -30.26 18.89
N VAL A 2 32.82 -31.32 18.13
CA VAL A 2 33.36 -31.22 16.76
C VAL A 2 32.28 -30.70 15.83
N ARG A 3 32.62 -29.73 14.97
CA ARG A 3 31.69 -29.07 14.06
C ARG A 3 31.49 -29.95 12.82
N GLY A 4 30.37 -30.66 12.73
CA GLY A 4 30.04 -31.49 11.55
C GLY A 4 29.67 -30.65 10.32
N LYS A 5 29.90 -31.20 9.13
CA LYS A 5 29.41 -30.62 7.85
C LYS A 5 27.88 -30.66 7.85
N VAL A 6 27.25 -29.56 7.46
CA VAL A 6 25.79 -29.43 7.36
C VAL A 6 25.42 -29.17 5.91
N GLU A 7 24.38 -29.84 5.41
CA GLU A 7 23.84 -29.61 4.06
C GLU A 7 23.26 -28.20 3.92
N MET A 8 23.41 -27.59 2.74
CA MET A 8 22.86 -26.26 2.43
C MET A 8 21.39 -26.37 1.99
N LYS A 9 20.55 -26.75 2.95
CA LYS A 9 19.08 -26.76 2.83
C LYS A 9 18.44 -26.17 4.08
N ARG A 10 17.12 -25.96 4.04
CA ARG A 10 16.35 -25.51 5.20
C ARG A 10 16.49 -26.54 6.34
N ILE A 11 16.78 -26.06 7.55
CA ILE A 11 16.80 -26.90 8.75
C ILE A 11 15.34 -27.10 9.19
N GLU A 12 14.83 -28.32 9.16
CA GLU A 12 13.41 -28.58 9.45
C GLU A 12 13.06 -28.47 10.94
N ASN A 13 13.93 -28.99 11.82
CA ASN A 13 13.74 -28.86 13.26
C ASN A 13 13.78 -27.38 13.71
N SER A 14 12.68 -26.91 14.32
CA SER A 14 12.49 -25.51 14.71
C SER A 14 13.50 -25.02 15.74
N THR A 15 13.77 -25.80 16.79
CA THR A 15 14.73 -25.47 17.84
C THR A 15 16.15 -25.37 17.29
N SER A 16 16.58 -26.38 16.52
CA SER A 16 17.89 -26.37 15.85
C SER A 16 18.02 -25.22 14.86
N ARG A 17 16.95 -24.89 14.12
CA ARG A 17 16.90 -23.74 13.21
C ARG A 17 17.04 -22.42 13.97
N GLN A 18 16.37 -22.25 15.11
CA GLN A 18 16.46 -21.03 15.92
C GLN A 18 17.86 -20.85 16.52
N VAL A 19 18.46 -21.89 17.08
CA VAL A 19 19.84 -21.84 17.60
C VAL A 19 20.83 -21.53 16.48
N THR A 20 20.67 -22.18 15.33
CA THR A 20 21.53 -21.95 14.16
C THR A 20 21.38 -20.55 13.60
N PHE A 21 20.15 -20.02 13.52
CA PHE A 21 19.87 -18.65 13.12
C PHE A 21 20.62 -17.66 14.02
N SER A 22 20.50 -17.79 15.34
CA SER A 22 21.20 -16.90 16.29
C SER A 22 22.73 -16.94 16.09
N LYS A 23 23.31 -18.14 15.94
CA LYS A 23 24.76 -18.30 15.74
C LYS A 23 25.22 -17.75 14.39
N ARG A 24 24.53 -18.09 13.29
CA ARG A 24 24.89 -17.63 11.94
C ARG A 24 24.65 -16.14 11.75
N ARG A 25 23.55 -15.60 12.28
CA ARG A 25 23.28 -14.15 12.30
C ARG A 25 24.43 -13.41 12.97
N ASN A 26 24.81 -13.79 14.20
CA ASN A 26 25.91 -13.14 14.91
C ASN A 26 27.24 -13.27 14.15
N GLY A 27 27.52 -14.44 13.56
CA GLY A 27 28.70 -14.64 12.73
C GLY A 27 28.73 -13.74 11.48
N LEU A 28 27.59 -13.59 10.81
CA LEU A 28 27.44 -12.70 9.66
C LEU A 28 27.65 -11.24 10.05
N LEU A 29 27.02 -10.78 11.12
CA LEU A 29 27.17 -9.41 11.61
C LEU A 29 28.63 -9.11 12.01
N LYS A 30 29.30 -10.09 12.66
CA LYS A 30 30.73 -9.96 12.98
C LYS A 30 31.59 -9.81 11.72
N LYS A 31 31.31 -10.60 10.68
CA LYS A 31 32.03 -10.52 9.40
C LYS A 31 31.79 -9.21 8.66
N ALA A 32 30.55 -8.71 8.68
CA ALA A 32 30.21 -7.41 8.12
C ALA A 32 30.95 -6.27 8.83
N TYR A 33 31.01 -6.32 10.16
CA TYR A 33 31.79 -5.38 10.96
C TYR A 33 33.29 -5.46 10.64
N GLU A 34 33.87 -6.66 10.65
CA GLU A 34 35.28 -6.87 10.31
C GLU A 34 35.62 -6.27 8.93
N LEU A 35 34.78 -6.53 7.91
CA LEU A 35 34.97 -5.97 6.57
C LEU A 35 34.91 -4.44 6.57
N SER A 36 33.94 -3.86 7.28
CA SER A 36 33.80 -2.40 7.33
C SER A 36 35.01 -1.71 7.94
N VAL A 37 35.59 -2.28 8.99
CA VAL A 37 36.74 -1.70 9.69
C VAL A 37 38.05 -1.98 8.94
N LEU A 38 38.27 -3.22 8.46
CA LEU A 38 39.54 -3.61 7.85
C LEU A 38 39.75 -2.98 6.47
N CYS A 39 38.67 -2.69 5.75
CA CYS A 39 38.72 -2.22 4.36
C CYS A 39 38.11 -0.83 4.16
N ASP A 40 37.74 -0.13 5.25
CA ASP A 40 37.02 1.16 5.21
C ASP A 40 35.80 1.13 4.27
N ALA A 41 35.08 0.01 4.31
CA ALA A 41 33.94 -0.24 3.43
C ALA A 41 32.63 0.09 4.16
N GLU A 42 31.72 0.80 3.49
CA GLU A 42 30.35 0.97 3.99
C GLU A 42 29.57 -0.35 3.82
N VAL A 43 29.17 -0.97 4.93
CA VAL A 43 28.48 -2.26 4.93
C VAL A 43 27.21 -2.19 5.76
N SER A 44 26.08 -2.59 5.17
CA SER A 44 24.79 -2.68 5.85
C SER A 44 24.15 -4.06 5.60
N VAL A 45 23.59 -4.66 6.65
CA VAL A 45 22.98 -6.00 6.64
C VAL A 45 21.61 -5.94 7.28
N ILE A 46 20.58 -6.44 6.58
CA ILE A 46 19.18 -6.50 7.03
C ILE A 46 18.74 -7.96 7.06
N ILE A 47 18.17 -8.42 8.18
CA ILE A 47 17.78 -9.82 8.38
C ILE A 47 16.39 -9.87 9.02
N PHE A 48 15.44 -10.50 8.33
CA PHE A 48 14.13 -10.82 8.89
C PHE A 48 14.09 -12.29 9.33
N SER A 49 13.74 -12.52 10.58
CA SER A 49 13.50 -13.89 11.06
C SER A 49 12.17 -14.44 10.54
N GLN A 50 11.97 -15.76 10.68
CA GLN A 50 10.70 -16.42 10.32
C GLN A 50 9.48 -15.80 11.04
N LYS A 51 9.67 -15.19 12.23
CA LYS A 51 8.61 -14.51 12.99
C LYS A 51 8.45 -13.03 12.61
N GLY A 52 9.08 -12.57 11.52
CA GLY A 52 9.05 -11.17 11.08
C GLY A 52 9.93 -10.22 11.89
N ARG A 53 10.60 -10.68 12.96
CA ARG A 53 11.49 -9.81 13.74
C ARG A 53 12.70 -9.38 12.91
N LEU A 54 12.91 -8.06 12.86
CA LEU A 54 14.04 -7.40 12.23
C LEU A 54 15.30 -7.49 13.11
N TYR A 55 16.42 -7.79 12.46
CA TYR A 55 17.77 -7.66 12.99
C TYR A 55 18.61 -6.97 11.93
N GLU A 56 19.36 -5.95 12.33
CA GLU A 56 20.14 -5.16 11.39
C GLU A 56 21.49 -4.76 11.96
N PHE A 57 22.39 -4.42 11.05
CA PHE A 57 23.69 -3.81 11.31
C PHE A 57 24.00 -2.85 10.18
N SER A 58 24.54 -1.69 10.52
CA SER A 58 25.15 -0.78 9.56
C SER A 58 26.45 -0.27 10.16
N SER A 59 27.50 -0.17 9.34
CA SER A 59 28.73 0.50 9.74
C SER A 59 28.55 2.02 9.86
N SER A 60 27.47 2.56 9.29
CA SER A 60 27.09 3.97 9.34
C SER A 60 25.59 4.11 9.65
N ASP A 61 24.89 5.02 8.99
CA ASP A 61 23.45 5.19 9.10
C ASP A 61 22.74 4.32 8.06
N MET A 62 21.87 3.41 8.53
CA MET A 62 21.13 2.49 7.67
C MET A 62 20.30 3.20 6.59
N GLN A 63 19.64 4.31 6.92
CA GLN A 63 18.83 5.06 5.96
C GLN A 63 19.73 5.66 4.88
N LYS A 64 20.87 6.23 5.26
CA LYS A 64 21.85 6.77 4.31
C LYS A 64 22.39 5.68 3.38
N THR A 65 22.72 4.50 3.89
CA THR A 65 23.18 3.39 3.02
C THR A 65 22.08 2.96 2.05
N ILE A 66 20.83 2.84 2.51
CA ILE A 66 19.68 2.48 1.65
C ILE A 66 19.45 3.56 0.58
N GLU A 67 19.51 4.83 0.93
CA GLU A 67 19.41 5.94 -0.01
C GLU A 67 20.55 5.92 -1.04
N ARG A 68 21.79 5.70 -0.59
CA ARG A 68 22.95 5.55 -1.47
C ARG A 68 22.76 4.39 -2.43
N TYR A 69 22.33 3.22 -1.96
CA TYR A 69 22.03 2.07 -2.80
C TYR A 69 20.92 2.38 -3.83
N ARG A 70 19.83 3.04 -3.41
CA ARG A 70 18.75 3.45 -4.31
C ARG A 70 19.23 4.42 -5.39
N LYS A 71 20.15 5.34 -5.07
CA LYS A 71 20.76 6.25 -6.05
C LYS A 71 21.64 5.50 -7.05
N HIS A 72 22.50 4.59 -6.59
CA HIS A 72 23.37 3.79 -7.46
C HIS A 72 22.58 2.76 -8.29
N GLY A 73 21.46 2.25 -7.79
CA GLY A 73 20.54 1.40 -8.56
C GLY A 73 19.90 2.12 -9.75
N LYS A 74 19.83 3.46 -9.73
CA LYS A 74 19.40 4.28 -10.88
C LYS A 74 20.54 4.53 -11.87
N GLU A 75 21.80 4.51 -11.43
CA GLU A 75 22.97 4.77 -12.27
C GLU A 75 23.59 3.49 -12.86
N GLY A 76 23.40 2.32 -12.23
CA GLY A 76 24.04 1.05 -12.61
C GLY A 76 23.12 -0.06 -13.13
N GLN A 77 21.80 0.18 -13.26
CA GLN A 77 20.89 -0.78 -13.90
C GLN A 77 20.55 -0.35 -15.32
N SER A 78 21.43 -0.72 -16.25
CA SER A 78 21.01 -1.15 -17.58
C SER A 78 20.15 -2.42 -17.46
N ASN A 79 18.93 -2.25 -16.95
CA ASN A 79 17.77 -2.91 -17.54
C ASN A 79 16.63 -1.87 -17.59
N PRO A 80 16.72 -0.89 -18.52
CA PRO A 80 15.82 0.27 -18.58
C PRO A 80 14.35 -0.11 -18.76
N PHE A 81 14.08 -1.35 -19.20
CA PHE A 81 12.75 -1.75 -19.67
C PHE A 81 11.73 -2.04 -18.55
N ARG A 82 12.15 -2.38 -17.32
CA ARG A 82 11.19 -2.82 -16.27
C ARG A 82 10.95 -1.82 -15.14
N SER A 83 11.89 -0.92 -14.85
CA SER A 83 11.79 0.00 -13.71
C SER A 83 11.28 1.39 -14.11
N GLU A 84 11.73 1.94 -15.24
CA GLU A 84 11.20 3.20 -15.78
C GLU A 84 9.76 3.04 -16.26
N GLY A 85 9.46 1.95 -16.99
CA GLY A 85 8.10 1.64 -17.41
C GLY A 85 7.13 1.55 -16.24
N TYR A 86 7.50 0.87 -15.14
CA TYR A 86 6.64 0.75 -13.98
C TYR A 86 6.47 2.08 -13.21
N MET A 87 7.54 2.84 -13.00
CA MET A 87 7.41 4.16 -12.35
C MET A 87 6.67 5.18 -13.24
N GLN A 88 6.85 5.11 -14.55
CA GLN A 88 6.14 5.96 -15.50
C GLN A 88 4.66 5.56 -15.61
N GLN A 89 4.35 4.28 -15.55
CA GLN A 89 2.98 3.76 -15.43
C GLN A 89 2.33 4.24 -14.13
N LEU A 90 3.00 4.10 -12.98
CA LEU A 90 2.48 4.61 -11.70
C LEU A 90 2.26 6.13 -11.72
N LYS A 91 3.17 6.88 -12.37
CA LYS A 91 3.02 8.32 -12.53
C LYS A 91 1.82 8.67 -13.43
N GLN A 92 1.65 7.96 -14.55
CA GLN A 92 0.51 8.13 -15.44
C GLN A 92 -0.81 7.75 -14.74
N GLU A 93 -0.84 6.66 -13.99
CA GLU A 93 -2.00 6.25 -13.18
C GLU A 93 -2.34 7.29 -12.11
N ALA A 94 -1.33 7.84 -11.44
CA ALA A 94 -1.52 8.91 -10.46
C ALA A 94 -2.08 10.19 -11.11
N GLU A 95 -1.54 10.59 -12.28
CA GLU A 95 -2.03 11.74 -13.03
C GLU A 95 -3.47 11.52 -13.55
N MET A 96 -3.78 10.33 -14.05
CA MET A 96 -5.14 9.97 -14.48
C MET A 96 -6.12 9.99 -13.31
N THR A 97 -5.71 9.45 -12.16
CA THR A 97 -6.53 9.42 -10.94
C THR A 97 -6.78 10.83 -10.42
N ALA A 98 -5.75 11.68 -10.38
CA ALA A 98 -5.87 13.07 -9.96
C ALA A 98 -6.86 13.85 -10.87
N LYS A 99 -6.74 13.70 -12.20
CA LYS A 99 -7.70 14.29 -13.15
C LYS A 99 -9.12 13.79 -12.93
N LYS A 100 -9.30 12.49 -12.62
CA LYS A 100 -10.62 11.94 -12.36
C LYS A 100 -11.24 12.48 -11.08
N ILE A 101 -10.44 12.67 -10.03
CA ILE A 101 -10.86 13.30 -8.78
C ILE A 101 -11.33 14.73 -9.05
N GLU A 102 -10.51 15.53 -9.74
CA GLU A 102 -10.85 16.92 -10.08
C GLU A 102 -12.17 17.02 -10.87
N GLN A 103 -12.37 16.14 -11.86
CA GLN A 103 -13.62 16.08 -12.62
C GLN A 103 -14.84 15.71 -11.76
N LEU A 104 -14.68 14.73 -10.85
CA LEU A 104 -15.76 14.31 -9.95
C LEU A 104 -16.11 15.40 -8.94
N GLU A 105 -15.11 16.07 -8.36
CA GLU A 105 -15.31 17.19 -7.46
C GLU A 105 -16.02 18.34 -8.16
N LYS A 106 -15.61 18.70 -9.39
CA LYS A 106 -16.28 19.73 -10.19
C LYS A 106 -17.74 19.36 -10.48
N SER A 107 -18.00 18.10 -10.84
CA SER A 107 -19.36 17.59 -11.04
C SER A 107 -20.20 17.66 -9.76
N GLN A 108 -19.63 17.29 -8.62
CA GLN A 108 -20.30 17.37 -7.32
C GLN A 108 -20.64 18.83 -6.95
N GLN A 109 -19.73 19.79 -7.19
CA GLN A 109 -20.01 21.20 -6.95
C GLN A 109 -21.17 21.70 -7.82
N LYS A 110 -21.21 21.30 -9.11
CA LYS A 110 -22.33 21.63 -10.01
C LYS A 110 -23.65 21.06 -9.49
N LEU A 111 -23.69 19.80 -9.03
CA LEU A 111 -24.88 19.19 -8.42
C LEU A 111 -25.33 19.90 -7.13
N LEU A 112 -24.39 20.50 -6.39
CA LEU A 112 -24.66 21.33 -5.21
C LEU A 112 -25.06 22.78 -5.57
N GLY A 113 -25.22 23.09 -6.86
CA GLY A 113 -25.64 24.41 -7.33
C GLY A 113 -24.54 25.45 -7.40
N ARG A 114 -23.26 25.05 -7.36
CA ARG A 114 -22.11 25.96 -7.40
C ARG A 114 -21.46 25.99 -8.79
N GLY A 115 -21.00 27.17 -9.23
CA GLY A 115 -20.29 27.35 -10.50
C GLY A 115 -21.15 27.10 -11.76
N LEU A 116 -22.47 27.28 -11.63
CA LEU A 116 -23.44 27.04 -12.71
C LEU A 116 -23.43 28.12 -13.80
N ASP A 117 -22.88 29.29 -13.50
CA ASP A 117 -22.67 30.41 -14.42
C ASP A 117 -21.83 30.04 -15.65
N SER A 118 -20.94 29.05 -15.49
CA SER A 118 -20.08 28.54 -16.56
C SER A 118 -20.67 27.35 -17.33
N CYS A 119 -21.87 26.87 -16.97
CA CYS A 119 -22.48 25.70 -17.59
C CYS A 119 -23.25 26.06 -18.87
N SER A 120 -23.20 25.18 -19.86
CA SER A 120 -24.11 25.27 -21.02
C SER A 120 -25.54 24.88 -20.63
N PHE A 121 -26.52 25.29 -21.44
CA PHE A 121 -27.91 24.89 -21.24
C PHE A 121 -28.10 23.36 -21.23
N GLU A 122 -27.37 22.65 -22.10
CA GLU A 122 -27.40 21.18 -22.13
C GLU A 122 -26.85 20.56 -20.85
N GLU A 123 -25.75 21.11 -20.32
CA GLU A 123 -25.19 20.65 -19.04
C GLU A 123 -26.15 20.89 -17.88
N LEU A 124 -26.82 22.06 -17.84
CA LEU A 124 -27.81 22.38 -16.81
C LEU A 124 -29.02 21.43 -16.87
N ARG A 125 -29.50 21.12 -18.08
CA ARG A 125 -30.60 20.18 -18.29
C ARG A 125 -30.23 18.76 -17.83
N GLU A 126 -29.01 18.32 -18.08
CA GLU A 126 -28.53 17.02 -17.61
C GLU A 126 -28.41 16.98 -16.08
N ILE A 127 -27.92 18.05 -15.46
CA ILE A 127 -27.87 18.19 -13.99
C ILE A 127 -29.29 18.11 -13.40
N GLU A 128 -30.24 18.86 -13.94
CA GLU A 128 -31.64 18.82 -13.52
C GLU A 128 -32.20 17.39 -13.61
N ARG A 129 -32.01 16.73 -14.75
CA ARG A 129 -32.46 15.35 -14.96
C ARG A 129 -31.88 14.40 -13.91
N GLN A 130 -30.59 14.51 -13.62
CA GLN A 130 -29.93 13.66 -12.61
C GLN A 130 -30.43 13.92 -11.19
N LEU A 131 -30.68 15.18 -10.83
CA LEU A 131 -31.25 15.55 -9.54
C LEU A 131 -32.66 14.99 -9.38
N VAL A 132 -33.52 15.13 -10.39
CA VAL A 132 -34.89 14.59 -10.37
C VAL A 132 -34.87 13.08 -10.21
N LEU A 133 -34.07 12.36 -11.02
CA LEU A 133 -33.99 10.90 -10.94
C LEU A 133 -33.47 10.42 -9.57
N SER A 134 -32.43 11.07 -9.07
CA SER A 134 -31.83 10.71 -7.78
C SER A 134 -32.79 10.97 -6.62
N LEU A 135 -33.52 12.09 -6.65
CA LEU A 135 -34.51 12.45 -5.66
C LEU A 135 -35.71 11.48 -5.66
N THR A 136 -36.18 11.07 -6.84
CA THR A 136 -37.21 10.02 -6.96
C THR A 136 -36.76 8.72 -6.33
N ARG A 137 -35.55 8.25 -6.64
CA ARG A 137 -34.98 7.02 -6.07
C ARG A 137 -34.83 7.10 -4.54
N ILE A 138 -34.40 8.25 -4.01
CA ILE A 138 -34.31 8.47 -2.56
C ILE A 138 -35.69 8.38 -1.92
N ARG A 139 -36.71 9.00 -2.52
CA ARG A 139 -38.09 8.96 -2.02
C ARG A 139 -38.65 7.54 -2.02
N GLU A 140 -38.47 6.79 -3.11
CA GLU A 140 -38.88 5.39 -3.23
C GLU A 140 -38.22 4.51 -2.15
N THR A 141 -36.90 4.64 -2.00
CA THR A 141 -36.14 3.88 -0.99
C THR A 141 -36.63 4.22 0.42
N LYS A 142 -36.86 5.50 0.71
CA LYS A 142 -37.38 5.95 2.01
C LYS A 142 -38.79 5.43 2.27
N ALA A 143 -39.66 5.42 1.26
CA ALA A 143 -41.01 4.89 1.35
C ALA A 143 -41.00 3.39 1.65
N GLN A 144 -40.13 2.63 0.96
CA GLN A 144 -39.97 1.20 1.21
C GLN A 144 -39.47 0.94 2.64
N LEU A 145 -38.45 1.67 3.11
CA LEU A 145 -37.95 1.53 4.48
C LEU A 145 -39.02 1.81 5.54
N PHE A 146 -39.87 2.82 5.34
CA PHE A 146 -40.98 3.09 6.26
C PHE A 146 -42.04 1.98 6.23
N LYS A 147 -42.32 1.42 5.05
CA LYS A 147 -43.20 0.26 4.91
C LYS A 147 -42.66 -0.93 5.69
N ASP A 148 -41.39 -1.28 5.50
CA ASP A 148 -40.73 -2.39 6.18
C ASP A 148 -40.70 -2.18 7.72
N GLN A 149 -40.45 -0.95 8.17
CA GLN A 149 -40.49 -0.61 9.61
C GLN A 149 -41.89 -0.77 10.19
N LYS A 150 -42.93 -0.34 9.46
CA LYS A 150 -44.33 -0.50 9.87
C LYS A 150 -44.69 -1.98 9.99
N GLU A 151 -44.35 -2.79 9.01
CA GLU A 151 -44.62 -4.24 9.03
C GLU A 151 -43.95 -4.92 10.23
N LYS A 152 -42.67 -4.62 10.49
CA LYS A 152 -41.95 -5.13 11.69
C LYS A 152 -42.60 -4.74 13.01
N LEU A 153 -43.16 -3.53 13.11
CA LEU A 153 -43.85 -3.09 14.32
C LEU A 153 -45.18 -3.82 14.51
N ILE A 154 -45.94 -4.06 13.42
CA ILE A 154 -47.18 -4.83 13.47
C ILE A 154 -46.90 -6.28 13.92
N GLU A 155 -45.88 -6.92 13.36
CA GLU A 155 -45.49 -8.28 13.78
C GLU A 155 -45.15 -8.36 15.27
N LYS A 156 -44.43 -7.36 15.80
CA LYS A 156 -44.11 -7.31 17.24
C LYS A 156 -45.34 -7.19 18.15
N ILE A 157 -46.36 -6.46 17.70
CA ILE A 157 -47.61 -6.29 18.46
C ILE A 157 -48.44 -7.58 18.42
N ILE A 158 -48.45 -8.31 17.29
CA ILE A 158 -49.21 -9.56 17.14
C ILE A 158 -48.61 -10.73 17.95
N VAL A 159 -47.30 -10.68 18.22
CA VAL A 159 -46.58 -11.72 18.97
C VAL A 159 -46.59 -11.48 20.50
N GLN A 160 -47.14 -10.35 20.97
CA GLN A 160 -47.43 -10.08 22.40
C GLN A 160 -48.89 -10.40 22.74
#